data_AF-A0A0R2QKU7-F1
#
_entry.id   AF-A0A0R2QKU7-F1
#
_cell.length_a   1.000
_cell.length_b   1.000
_cell.length_c   1.000
_cell.angle_alpha   90.00
_cell.angle_beta   90.00
_cell.angle_gamma   90.00
#
_symmetry.space_group_name_H-M   'P 1'
#
loop_
_entity.id
_entity.type
_entity.pdbx_description
1 polymer ?
#
loop_
_entity_poly.entity_id
_entity_poly.type
_entity_poly.pdbx_seq_one_letter_code
_entity_poly.pdbx_strand_id
1 'polypeptide(L)'
;MVFEPPATIDSVQWLWLVLMGLGPLGGSFYLWDYALKHAPAQRVGTIAFFTPLISTILLLAVTGQRLTLTLGLSAALILLAAVFGSRVNNKNHDIWRV
;
A
#
# COMPACT_ATOMS: atom_id res chain seq x y z
N MET A 1 -16.70 -23.05 18.49
CA MET A 1 -17.05 -22.17 17.35
C MET A 1 -15.80 -21.99 16.50
N VAL A 2 -15.48 -22.96 15.64
CA VAL A 2 -14.23 -22.98 14.83
C VAL A 2 -14.42 -22.34 13.45
N PHE A 3 -15.67 -22.23 12.99
CA PHE A 3 -16.00 -21.68 11.67
C PHE A 3 -16.76 -20.36 11.78
N GLU A 4 -16.54 -19.48 10.80
CA GLU A 4 -17.34 -18.30 10.57
C GLU A 4 -18.76 -18.67 10.11
N PRO A 5 -19.79 -17.90 10.48
CA PRO A 5 -21.15 -18.14 10.00
C PRO A 5 -21.23 -18.09 8.46
N PRO A 6 -22.09 -18.91 7.83
CA PRO A 6 -22.26 -18.88 6.37
C PRO A 6 -22.70 -17.50 5.91
N ALA A 7 -21.93 -16.88 5.01
CA ALA A 7 -22.28 -15.61 4.39
C ALA A 7 -23.22 -15.85 3.20
N THR A 8 -24.36 -15.16 3.18
CA THR A 8 -25.24 -15.07 2.01
C THR A 8 -24.88 -13.81 1.23
N ILE A 9 -24.52 -13.97 -0.05
CA ILE A 9 -24.03 -12.87 -0.88
C ILE A 9 -25.14 -12.43 -1.84
N ASP A 10 -25.54 -11.15 -1.76
CA ASP A 10 -26.48 -10.52 -2.68
C ASP A 10 -25.79 -10.03 -3.98
N SER A 11 -26.58 -9.77 -5.02
CA SER A 11 -26.11 -9.37 -6.35
C SER A 11 -25.27 -8.08 -6.33
N VAL A 12 -25.60 -7.12 -5.46
CA VAL A 12 -24.81 -5.89 -5.30
C VAL A 12 -23.47 -6.19 -4.62
N GLN A 13 -23.44 -7.11 -3.67
CA GLN A 13 -22.20 -7.52 -3.00
C GLN A 13 -21.27 -8.25 -3.98
N TRP A 14 -21.81 -9.04 -4.90
CA TRP A 14 -21.03 -9.62 -6.00
C TRP A 14 -20.33 -8.56 -6.84
N LEU A 15 -21.02 -7.47 -7.19
CA LEU A 15 -20.41 -6.37 -7.92
C LEU A 15 -19.25 -5.75 -7.13
N TRP A 16 -19.44 -5.48 -5.83
CA TRP A 16 -18.36 -4.96 -4.97
C TRP A 16 -17.19 -5.93 -4.84
N LEU A 17 -17.44 -7.23 -4.74
CA LEU A 17 -16.39 -8.25 -4.69
C LEU A 17 -15.57 -8.28 -5.98
N VAL A 18 -16.22 -8.22 -7.15
CA VAL A 18 -15.53 -8.15 -8.44
C VAL A 18 -14.71 -6.87 -8.54
N LEU A 19 -15.27 -5.72 -8.16
CA LEU A 19 -14.55 -4.44 -8.18
C LEU A 19 -13.35 -4.42 -7.23
N MET A 20 -13.50 -4.95 -6.01
CA MET A 20 -12.40 -5.10 -5.05
C MET A 20 -11.34 -6.08 -5.57
N GLY A 21 -11.77 -7.19 -6.15
CA GLY A 21 -10.93 -8.22 -6.75
C GLY A 21 -10.09 -7.69 -7.91
N LEU A 22 -10.69 -6.93 -8.84
CA LEU A 22 -9.98 -6.39 -10.00
C LEU A 22 -9.18 -5.13 -9.67
N GLY A 23 -9.67 -4.27 -8.80
CA GLY A 23 -9.04 -2.99 -8.46
C GLY A 23 -7.95 -3.14 -7.40
N PRO A 24 -8.25 -2.89 -6.12
CA PRO A 24 -7.25 -2.83 -5.06
C PRO A 24 -6.57 -4.16 -4.73
N LEU A 25 -7.22 -5.31 -4.95
CA LEU A 25 -6.60 -6.61 -4.72
C LEU A 25 -5.76 -7.03 -5.94
N GLY A 26 -6.37 -7.31 -7.08
CA GLY A 26 -5.68 -7.83 -8.26
C GLY A 26 -4.77 -6.81 -8.94
N GLY A 27 -5.28 -5.61 -9.21
CA GLY A 27 -4.52 -4.54 -9.87
C GLY A 27 -3.28 -4.11 -9.08
N SER A 28 -3.36 -4.07 -7.75
CA SER A 28 -2.21 -3.73 -6.90
C SER A 28 -1.12 -4.78 -6.95
N PHE A 29 -1.47 -6.08 -6.94
CA PHE A 29 -0.50 -7.17 -7.09
C PHE A 29 0.21 -7.14 -8.45
N TYR A 30 -0.53 -6.86 -9.53
CA TYR A 30 0.09 -6.68 -10.85
C TYR A 30 1.10 -5.53 -10.87
N LEU A 31 0.71 -4.36 -10.33
CA LEU A 31 1.60 -3.20 -10.25
C LEU A 31 2.82 -3.46 -9.36
N TRP A 32 2.64 -4.21 -8.27
CA TRP A 32 3.72 -4.63 -7.37
C TRP A 32 4.73 -5.54 -8.06
N ASP A 33 4.25 -6.60 -8.72
CA ASP A 33 5.09 -7.51 -9.49
C ASP A 33 5.83 -6.78 -10.62
N TYR A 34 5.12 -5.91 -11.35
CA TYR A 34 5.72 -5.04 -12.36
C TYR A 34 6.82 -4.14 -11.75
N ALA A 35 6.56 -3.49 -10.61
CA ALA A 35 7.53 -2.61 -9.96
C ALA A 35 8.79 -3.37 -9.50
N LEU A 36 8.63 -4.58 -8.94
CA LEU A 36 9.76 -5.41 -8.53
C LEU A 36 10.61 -5.88 -9.72
N LYS A 37 10.00 -6.06 -10.90
CA LYS A 37 10.72 -6.43 -12.13
C LYS A 37 11.47 -5.27 -12.78
N HIS A 38 11.00 -4.03 -12.61
CA HIS A 38 11.50 -2.86 -13.33
C HIS A 38 12.24 -1.83 -12.46
N ALA A 39 12.25 -1.99 -11.14
CA ALA A 39 12.91 -1.06 -10.22
C ALA A 39 13.66 -1.79 -9.10
N PRO A 40 14.71 -1.17 -8.52
CA PRO A 40 15.37 -1.72 -7.33
C PRO A 40 14.37 -1.92 -6.19
N ALA A 41 14.37 -3.10 -5.57
CA ALA A 41 13.43 -3.48 -4.51
C ALA A 41 13.39 -2.45 -3.36
N GLN A 42 14.53 -1.84 -3.02
CA GLN A 42 14.60 -0.79 -2.02
C GLN A 42 13.79 0.47 -2.39
N ARG A 43 13.81 0.87 -3.66
CA ARG A 43 13.04 2.02 -4.13
C ARG A 43 11.55 1.70 -4.10
N VAL A 44 11.17 0.50 -4.52
CA VAL A 44 9.79 -0.01 -4.43
C VAL A 44 9.31 0.00 -2.97
N GLY A 45 10.12 -0.51 -2.04
CA GLY A 45 9.82 -0.47 -0.61
C GLY A 45 9.72 0.95 -0.04
N THR A 46 10.53 1.88 -0.54
CA THR A 46 10.44 3.29 -0.12
C THR A 46 9.14 3.94 -0.58
N ILE A 47 8.69 3.65 -1.82
CA ILE A 47 7.41 4.11 -2.34
C ILE A 47 6.25 3.52 -1.52
N ALA A 48 6.40 2.31 -0.98
CA ALA A 48 5.39 1.68 -0.14
C ALA A 48 5.08 2.48 1.15
N PHE A 49 5.99 3.34 1.63
CA PHE A 49 5.70 4.26 2.75
C PHE A 49 4.61 5.28 2.44
N PHE A 50 4.31 5.54 1.16
CA PHE A 50 3.18 6.41 0.79
C PHE A 50 1.82 5.73 1.03
N THR A 51 1.77 4.40 1.13
CA THR A 51 0.51 3.65 1.34
C THR A 51 -0.30 4.16 2.55
N PRO A 52 0.25 4.23 3.78
CA PRO A 52 -0.49 4.75 4.93
C PRO A 52 -0.90 6.22 4.77
N LEU A 53 -0.12 7.04 4.06
CA LEU A 53 -0.46 8.45 3.79
C LEU A 53 -1.66 8.56 2.85
N ILE A 54 -1.61 7.84 1.72
CA ILE A 54 -2.69 7.81 0.74
C ILE A 54 -3.97 7.26 1.38
N SER A 55 -3.86 6.18 2.16
CA SER A 55 -5.01 5.61 2.88
C SER A 55 -5.64 6.62 3.84
N THR A 56 -4.81 7.39 4.55
CA THR A 56 -5.28 8.43 5.47
C THR A 56 -5.98 9.57 4.72
N ILE A 57 -5.38 10.06 3.64
CA ILE A 57 -5.96 11.13 2.82
C ILE A 57 -7.29 10.67 2.23
N LEU A 58 -7.36 9.46 1.69
CA LEU A 58 -8.58 8.88 1.15
C LEU A 58 -9.65 8.75 2.25
N LEU A 59 -9.27 8.28 3.43
CA LEU A 59 -10.17 8.18 4.58
C LEU A 59 -10.75 9.55 4.96
N LEU A 60 -9.91 10.58 5.10
CA LEU A 60 -10.38 11.94 5.41
C LEU A 60 -11.28 12.50 4.31
N ALA A 61 -10.96 12.23 3.03
CA ALA A 61 -11.75 12.69 1.90
C ALA A 61 -13.15 12.02 1.85
N VAL A 62 -13.22 10.70 2.11
CA VAL A 62 -14.47 9.94 2.10
C VAL A 62 -15.32 10.23 3.34
N THR A 63 -14.70 10.45 4.49
CA THR A 63 -15.42 10.69 5.77
C THR A 63 -15.70 12.16 6.04
N GLY A 64 -15.06 13.09 5.32
CA GLY A 64 -15.15 14.53 5.57
C GLY A 64 -14.50 14.97 6.90
N GLN A 65 -13.70 14.11 7.53
CA GLN A 65 -13.05 14.44 8.80
C GLN A 65 -11.91 15.43 8.64
N ARG A 66 -11.65 16.20 9.71
CA ARG A 66 -10.59 17.22 9.72
C ARG A 66 -9.24 16.59 10.03
N LEU A 67 -8.19 17.12 9.39
CA LEU A 67 -6.82 16.77 9.70
C LEU A 67 -6.49 17.19 11.16
N THR A 68 -6.03 16.24 11.96
CA THR A 68 -5.59 16.51 13.33
C THR A 68 -4.07 16.70 13.38
N LEU A 69 -3.59 17.36 14.42
CA LEU A 69 -2.16 17.63 14.59
C LEU A 69 -1.36 16.32 14.75
N THR A 70 -1.92 15.33 15.46
CA THR A 70 -1.35 13.98 15.56
C THR A 70 -1.19 13.32 14.19
N LEU A 71 -2.20 13.44 13.32
CA LEU A 71 -2.15 12.86 11.98
C LEU A 71 -1.10 13.54 11.09
N GLY A 72 -0.96 14.86 11.22
CA GLY A 72 0.12 15.62 10.60
C GLY A 72 1.51 15.19 11.07
N LEU A 73 1.69 14.96 12.38
CA LEU A 73 2.95 14.45 12.95
C LEU A 73 3.27 13.04 12.45
N SER A 74 2.29 12.14 12.43
CA SER A 74 2.46 10.79 11.86
C SER A 74 2.85 10.86 10.39
N ALA A 75 2.22 11.74 9.61
CA ALA A 75 2.56 11.92 8.21
C ALA A 75 3.99 12.42 8.02
N ALA A 76 4.43 13.37 8.83
CA ALA A 76 5.81 13.86 8.83
C ALA A 76 6.81 12.75 9.16
N LEU A 77 6.54 11.92 10.18
CA LEU A 77 7.42 10.79 10.56
C LEU A 77 7.53 9.74 9.45
N ILE A 78 6.44 9.43 8.75
CA ILE A 78 6.44 8.50 7.62
C ILE A 78 7.28 9.06 6.46
N LEU A 79 7.11 10.35 6.12
CA LEU A 79 7.90 11.01 5.08
C LEU A 79 9.38 11.06 5.44
N LEU A 80 9.72 11.34 6.70
CA LEU A 80 11.10 11.28 7.18
C LEU A 80 11.67 9.88 6.99
N ALA A 81 10.97 8.83 7.43
CA ALA A 81 11.41 7.45 7.25
C ALA A 81 11.64 7.10 5.77
N ALA A 82 10.77 7.54 4.86
CA ALA A 82 10.93 7.34 3.42
C ALA A 82 12.19 8.05 2.87
N VAL A 83 12.42 9.30 3.27
CA VAL A 83 13.62 10.05 2.88
C VAL A 83 14.88 9.37 3.39
N PHE A 84 14.92 8.94 4.65
CA PHE A 84 16.08 8.22 5.21
C PHE A 84 16.29 6.87 4.52
N GLY A 85 15.22 6.09 4.29
CA GLY A 85 15.29 4.80 3.61
C GLY A 85 15.77 4.89 2.15
N SER A 86 15.45 6.00 1.45
CA SER A 86 15.90 6.23 0.08
C SER A 86 17.41 6.47 -0.06
N ARG A 87 18.09 6.87 1.02
CA ARG A 87 19.52 7.25 1.01
C ARG A 87 20.47 6.07 1.24
N VAL A 88 19.96 4.92 1.70
CA VAL A 88 20.78 3.73 1.92
C VAL A 88 21.16 3.17 0.54
N ASN A 89 22.34 3.49 0.03
CA ASN A 89 22.78 2.98 -1.26
C ASN A 89 23.24 1.51 -1.09
N ASN A 90 22.43 0.54 -1.53
CA ASN A 90 22.89 -0.85 -1.61
C ASN A 90 23.86 -1.00 -2.79
N LYS A 91 25.14 -0.70 -2.55
CA LYS A 91 26.24 -1.09 -3.44
C LYS A 91 26.49 -2.59 -3.32
N ASN A 92 25.60 -3.43 -3.82
CA ASN A 92 25.86 -4.86 -3.99
C ASN A 92 25.21 -5.35 -5.29
N HIS A 93 25.85 -5.02 -6.41
CA HIS A 93 25.52 -5.58 -7.73
C HIS A 93 26.31 -6.88 -8.04
N ASP A 94 27.09 -7.42 -7.09
CA ASP A 94 28.06 -8.49 -7.37
C ASP A 94 27.70 -9.86 -6.77
N ILE A 95 26.52 -10.06 -6.17
CA ILE A 95 26.16 -11.32 -5.49
C ILE A 95 25.20 -12.25 -6.26
N TRP A 96 24.78 -11.89 -7.48
CA TRP A 96 23.88 -12.70 -8.32
C TRP A 96 24.46 -13.06 -9.69
N ARG A 97 25.80 -13.06 -9.81
CA ARG A 97 26.52 -13.68 -10.94
C ARG A 97 27.09 -15.02 -10.48
N VAL A 98 26.23 -16.03 -10.35
CA VAL A 98 26.57 -17.46 -10.32
C VAL A 98 25.61 -18.20 -11.23
#